data_AF-A0A286H0X3-F1
#
_entry.id   AF-A0A286H0X3-F1
#
_cell.length_a   1.000
_cell.length_b   1.000
_cell.length_c   1.000
_cell.angle_alpha   90.00
_cell.angle_beta   90.00
_cell.angle_gamma   90.00
#
_symmetry.space_group_name_H-M   'P 1'
#
loop_
_entity.id
_entity.type
_entity.pdbx_description
1 polymer ?
#
loop_
_entity_poly.entity_id
_entity_poly.type
_entity_poly.pdbx_seq_one_letter_code
_entity_poly.pdbx_strand_id
1 'polypeptide(L)'
;MTTTLLRPDATRTPTTDVLRVLLDEVLSEVADDATDRYSSRTPAGRALLSLAALARRAAGALGADAGVALTSGPGVVVQRELAAATHLLDQAVGAAGGESPEVAEFVVPAQRLHAHLLQALAATDR
;
A
#
# COMPACT_ATOMS: atom_id res chain seq x y z
N MET A 1 44.39 9.60 -25.35
CA MET A 1 43.79 8.89 -24.21
C MET A 1 42.37 9.38 -24.05
N THR A 2 41.38 8.51 -24.23
CA THR A 2 39.96 8.85 -24.14
C THR A 2 39.45 8.27 -22.84
N THR A 3 39.04 9.14 -21.90
CA THR A 3 38.51 8.72 -20.60
C THR A 3 37.00 8.61 -20.70
N THR A 4 36.48 7.38 -20.74
CA THR A 4 35.05 7.09 -20.68
C THR A 4 34.57 7.29 -19.25
N LEU A 5 33.76 8.32 -19.00
CA LEU A 5 33.03 8.50 -17.74
C LEU A 5 31.84 7.53 -17.74
N LEU A 6 31.96 6.38 -17.07
CA LEU A 6 30.79 5.63 -16.61
C LEU A 6 30.07 6.52 -15.58
N ARG A 7 28.94 7.11 -15.97
CA ARG A 7 27.96 7.56 -14.99
C ARG A 7 27.35 6.31 -14.36
N PRO A 8 27.39 6.17 -13.02
CA PRO A 8 26.53 5.20 -12.36
C PRO A 8 25.10 5.68 -12.57
N ASP A 9 24.37 4.98 -13.44
CA ASP A 9 22.92 5.06 -13.49
C ASP A 9 22.43 4.48 -12.16
N ALA A 10 22.26 5.36 -11.17
CA ALA A 10 21.56 5.00 -9.96
C ALA A 10 20.10 4.76 -10.39
N THR A 11 19.75 3.52 -10.68
CA THR A 11 18.38 3.05 -10.87
C THR A 11 17.58 3.50 -9.65
N ARG A 12 16.94 4.66 -9.75
CA ARG A 12 15.94 5.10 -8.80
C ARG A 12 14.80 4.10 -8.94
N THR A 13 14.52 3.36 -7.87
CA THR A 13 13.30 2.55 -7.80
C THR A 13 12.13 3.48 -8.09
N PRO A 14 11.29 3.17 -9.11
CA PRO A 14 10.12 3.97 -9.42
C PRO A 14 9.27 4.16 -8.17
N THR A 15 8.78 5.37 -7.94
CA THR A 15 7.95 5.68 -6.76
C THR A 15 6.69 4.80 -6.68
N THR A 16 6.15 4.45 -7.85
CA THR A 16 5.07 3.48 -8.01
C THR A 16 5.43 2.09 -7.46
N ASP A 17 6.66 1.62 -7.68
CA ASP A 17 7.12 0.32 -7.15
C ASP A 17 7.32 0.37 -5.65
N VAL A 18 7.77 1.50 -5.09
CA VAL A 18 7.90 1.68 -3.63
C VAL A 18 6.54 1.52 -2.93
N LEU A 19 5.48 2.12 -3.49
CA LEU A 19 4.14 1.99 -2.91
C LEU A 19 3.63 0.54 -2.98
N ARG A 20 3.86 -0.14 -4.11
CA ARG A 20 3.43 -1.54 -4.31
C ARG A 20 4.13 -2.49 -3.35
N VAL A 21 5.46 -2.37 -3.23
CA VAL A 21 6.26 -3.17 -2.29
C VAL A 21 5.77 -2.98 -0.85
N LEU A 22 5.51 -1.74 -0.43
CA LEU A 22 5.00 -1.47 0.91
C LEU A 22 3.63 -2.10 1.17
N LEU A 23 2.72 -2.04 0.20
CA LEU A 23 1.39 -2.65 0.35
C LEU A 23 1.44 -4.17 0.35
N ASP A 24 2.37 -4.78 -0.40
CA ASP A 24 2.61 -6.22 -0.42
C ASP A 24 3.25 -6.72 0.90
N GLU A 25 4.18 -5.95 1.47
CA GLU A 25 4.73 -6.20 2.80
C GLU A 25 3.62 -6.23 3.86
N VAL A 26 2.75 -5.21 3.89
CA VAL A 26 1.62 -5.17 4.82
C VAL A 26 0.68 -6.35 4.60
N LEU A 27 0.41 -6.74 3.35
CA LEU A 27 -0.43 -7.91 3.06
C LEU A 27 0.18 -9.21 3.59
N SER A 28 1.49 -9.37 3.43
CA SER A 28 2.22 -10.53 3.92
C SER A 28 2.18 -10.61 5.45
N GLU A 29 2.33 -9.48 6.15
CA GLU A 29 2.26 -9.43 7.61
C GLU A 29 0.87 -9.79 8.17
N VAL A 30 -0.20 -9.36 7.49
CA VAL A 30 -1.57 -9.58 8.01
C VAL A 30 -2.18 -10.91 7.57
N ALA A 31 -1.59 -11.61 6.59
CA ALA A 31 -2.13 -12.86 6.07
C ALA A 31 -2.12 -14.01 7.11
N ASP A 32 -1.15 -13.99 8.03
CA ASP A 32 -0.90 -15.08 8.99
C ASP A 32 -1.50 -14.85 10.39
N ASP A 33 -2.11 -13.68 10.68
CA ASP A 33 -2.53 -13.28 12.02
C ASP A 33 -4.07 -13.36 12.21
N ALA A 34 -4.51 -13.47 13.47
CA ALA A 34 -5.89 -13.70 13.87
C ALA A 34 -6.81 -12.54 13.44
N THR A 35 -7.85 -12.86 12.67
CA THR A 35 -8.74 -11.89 12.02
C THR A 35 -9.48 -10.95 12.96
N ASP A 36 -9.60 -11.25 14.25
CA ASP A 36 -10.24 -10.33 15.20
C ASP A 36 -9.37 -9.09 15.48
N ARG A 37 -8.05 -9.23 15.40
CA ARG A 37 -7.06 -8.16 15.61
C ARG A 37 -7.17 -7.03 14.60
N TYR A 38 -7.70 -7.34 13.41
CA TYR A 38 -7.84 -6.40 12.30
C TYR A 38 -9.27 -5.93 12.07
N SER A 39 -10.19 -6.22 12.99
CA SER A 39 -11.54 -5.65 12.99
C SER A 39 -11.47 -4.13 12.86
N SER A 40 -12.37 -3.50 12.09
CA SER A 40 -12.39 -2.03 11.91
C SER A 40 -12.61 -1.24 13.21
N ARG A 41 -12.96 -1.94 14.29
CA ARG A 41 -13.08 -1.37 15.65
C ARG A 41 -11.72 -1.17 16.32
N THR A 42 -10.67 -1.83 15.84
CA THR A 42 -9.31 -1.73 16.36
C THR A 42 -8.51 -0.63 15.64
N PRO A 43 -7.46 -0.08 16.27
CA PRO A 43 -6.54 0.83 15.59
C PRO A 43 -5.85 0.20 14.37
N ALA A 44 -5.44 -1.08 14.48
CA ALA A 44 -4.82 -1.82 13.38
C ALA A 44 -5.77 -1.97 12.18
N GLY A 45 -7.02 -2.38 12.41
CA GLY A 45 -8.02 -2.49 11.35
C GLY A 45 -8.33 -1.14 10.66
N ARG A 46 -8.33 -0.03 11.42
CA ARG A 46 -8.51 1.32 10.82
C ARG A 46 -7.30 1.75 9.98
N ALA A 47 -6.09 1.39 10.38
CA ALA A 47 -4.89 1.63 9.59
C ALA A 47 -4.94 0.85 8.26
N LEU A 48 -5.35 -0.42 8.28
CA LEU A 48 -5.52 -1.23 7.06
C LEU A 48 -6.59 -0.65 6.12
N LEU A 49 -7.75 -0.23 6.64
CA LEU A 49 -8.77 0.44 5.81
C LEU A 49 -8.26 1.75 5.20
N SER A 50 -7.44 2.49 5.93
CA SER A 50 -6.82 3.72 5.43
C SER A 50 -5.80 3.43 4.32
N LEU A 51 -5.02 2.35 4.46
CA LEU A 51 -4.11 1.88 3.41
C LEU A 51 -4.87 1.42 2.17
N ALA A 52 -5.96 0.67 2.32
CA ALA A 52 -6.80 0.25 1.21
C ALA A 52 -7.42 1.45 0.46
N ALA A 53 -7.96 2.42 1.20
CA ALA A 53 -8.49 3.66 0.61
C ALA A 53 -7.40 4.49 -0.08
N LEU A 54 -6.15 4.41 0.37
CA LEU A 54 -5.01 5.04 -0.29
C LEU A 54 -4.63 4.31 -1.57
N ALA A 55 -4.55 2.98 -1.57
CA ALA A 55 -4.26 2.18 -2.75
C ALA A 55 -5.31 2.39 -3.86
N ARG A 56 -6.60 2.45 -3.52
CA ARG A 56 -7.67 2.79 -4.46
C ARG A 56 -7.51 4.19 -5.06
N ARG A 57 -7.12 5.18 -4.26
CA ARG A 57 -6.87 6.55 -4.74
C ARG A 57 -5.66 6.61 -5.66
N ALA A 58 -4.59 5.88 -5.35
CA ALA A 58 -3.44 5.76 -6.23
C ALA A 58 -3.80 5.08 -7.56
N ALA A 59 -4.62 4.03 -7.53
CA ALA A 59 -5.16 3.41 -8.76
C ALA A 59 -6.04 4.40 -9.55
N GLY A 60 -6.85 5.21 -8.87
CA GLY A 60 -7.65 6.27 -9.46
C GLY A 60 -6.80 7.37 -10.12
N ALA A 61 -5.67 7.74 -9.52
CA ALA A 61 -4.72 8.69 -10.11
C ALA A 61 -4.10 8.15 -11.42
N LEU A 62 -4.00 6.83 -11.54
CA LEU A 62 -3.58 6.13 -12.76
C LEU A 62 -4.72 5.94 -13.79
N GLY A 63 -5.91 6.46 -13.51
CA GLY A 63 -7.08 6.39 -14.40
C GLY A 63 -7.93 5.13 -14.25
N ALA A 64 -7.67 4.28 -13.26
CA ALA A 64 -8.55 3.15 -12.96
C ALA A 64 -9.82 3.59 -12.21
N ASP A 65 -10.91 2.84 -12.33
CA ASP A 65 -12.07 3.02 -11.46
C ASP A 65 -11.72 2.56 -10.03
N ALA A 66 -11.63 3.52 -9.11
CA ALA A 66 -11.29 3.27 -7.71
C ALA A 66 -12.36 2.44 -6.98
N GLY A 67 -13.60 2.39 -7.49
CA GLY A 67 -14.73 1.74 -6.84
C GLY A 67 -15.09 2.35 -5.47
N VAL A 68 -15.88 1.62 -4.69
CA VAL A 68 -16.31 2.04 -3.34
C VAL A 68 -15.37 1.45 -2.30
N ALA A 69 -14.70 2.32 -1.54
CA ALA A 69 -13.86 1.89 -0.42
C ALA A 69 -14.71 1.39 0.75
N LEU A 70 -14.29 0.30 1.37
CA LEU A 70 -14.93 -0.19 2.60
C LEU A 70 -14.64 0.76 3.77
N THR A 71 -15.67 1.09 4.56
CA THR A 71 -15.54 2.00 5.71
C THR A 71 -15.52 1.28 7.05
N SER A 72 -16.00 0.03 7.11
CA SER A 72 -16.02 -0.79 8.33
C SER A 72 -16.23 -2.28 8.00
N GLY A 73 -15.86 -3.16 8.92
CA GLY A 73 -16.05 -4.60 8.76
C GLY A 73 -15.28 -5.44 9.80
N PRO A 74 -15.61 -6.74 9.90
CA PRO A 74 -14.78 -7.69 10.65
C PRO A 74 -13.41 -7.84 9.96
N GLY A 75 -12.38 -8.29 10.68
CA GLY A 75 -11.01 -8.18 10.15
C GLY A 75 -10.73 -9.03 8.91
N VAL A 76 -11.40 -10.18 8.72
CA VAL A 76 -11.37 -10.91 7.43
C VAL A 76 -11.76 -10.00 6.26
N VAL A 77 -12.80 -9.18 6.45
CA VAL A 77 -13.30 -8.29 5.39
C VAL A 77 -12.36 -7.11 5.20
N VAL A 78 -11.74 -6.60 6.28
CA VAL A 78 -10.71 -5.55 6.20
C VAL A 78 -9.46 -6.03 5.45
N GLN A 79 -8.95 -7.23 5.75
CA GLN A 79 -7.81 -7.84 5.04
C GLN A 79 -8.12 -8.04 3.55
N ARG A 80 -9.32 -8.57 3.24
CA ARG A 80 -9.78 -8.76 1.86
C ARG A 80 -9.90 -7.45 1.10
N GLU A 81 -10.37 -6.40 1.76
CA GLU A 81 -10.43 -5.06 1.16
C GLU A 81 -9.03 -4.54 0.83
N LEU A 82 -8.06 -4.69 1.73
CA LEU A 82 -6.68 -4.32 1.44
C LEU A 82 -6.13 -5.11 0.24
N ALA A 83 -6.34 -6.43 0.22
CA ALA A 83 -5.88 -7.28 -0.88
C ALA A 83 -6.51 -6.87 -2.22
N ALA A 84 -7.81 -6.57 -2.23
CA ALA A 84 -8.51 -6.10 -3.42
C ALA A 84 -8.00 -4.73 -3.88
N ALA A 85 -7.73 -3.81 -2.95
CA ALA A 85 -7.22 -2.48 -3.26
C ALA A 85 -5.78 -2.51 -3.80
N THR A 86 -4.90 -3.35 -3.23
CA THR A 86 -3.54 -3.56 -3.74
C THR A 86 -3.57 -4.19 -5.13
N HIS A 87 -4.42 -5.20 -5.35
CA HIS A 87 -4.58 -5.81 -6.67
C HIS A 87 -5.08 -4.82 -7.72
N LEU A 88 -6.01 -3.94 -7.37
CA LEU A 88 -6.47 -2.85 -8.25
C LEU A 88 -5.33 -1.92 -8.64
N LEU A 89 -4.49 -1.53 -7.67
CA LEU A 89 -3.32 -0.70 -7.93
C LEU A 89 -2.33 -1.41 -8.86
N ASP A 90 -2.03 -2.69 -8.64
CA ASP A 90 -1.15 -3.46 -9.51
C ASP A 90 -1.65 -3.49 -10.96
N GLN A 91 -2.95 -3.71 -11.16
CA GLN A 91 -3.56 -3.68 -12.48
C GLN A 91 -3.43 -2.29 -13.12
N ALA A 92 -3.71 -1.23 -12.36
CA ALA A 92 -3.62 0.14 -12.83
C ALA A 92 -2.19 0.52 -13.26
N VAL A 93 -1.19 0.09 -12.48
CA VAL A 93 0.23 0.29 -12.80
C VAL A 93 0.63 -0.47 -14.06
N GLY A 94 0.20 -1.73 -14.19
CA GLY A 94 0.42 -2.54 -15.39
C GLY A 94 -0.20 -1.90 -16.64
N ALA A 95 -1.38 -1.27 -16.51
CA ALA A 95 -2.06 -0.58 -17.60
C ALA A 95 -1.43 0.78 -17.95
N ALA A 96 -0.95 1.53 -16.95
CA ALA A 96 -0.33 2.84 -17.13
C ALA A 96 1.08 2.76 -17.76
N GLY A 97 1.73 1.59 -17.70
CA GLY A 97 2.99 1.34 -18.40
C GLY A 97 4.23 1.89 -17.68
N GLY A 98 4.17 2.17 -16.38
CA GLY A 98 5.36 2.50 -15.57
C GLY A 98 5.15 3.58 -14.52
N GLU A 99 6.22 4.33 -14.27
CA GLU A 99 6.29 5.37 -13.23
C GLU A 99 5.25 6.47 -13.45
N SER A 100 4.53 6.82 -12.39
CA SER A 100 3.61 7.95 -12.36
C SER A 100 3.95 8.87 -11.20
N PRO A 101 4.26 10.15 -11.46
CA PRO A 101 4.55 11.12 -10.39
C PRO A 101 3.34 11.36 -9.48
N GLU A 102 2.13 11.14 -9.98
CA GLU A 102 0.89 11.20 -9.19
C GLU A 102 0.86 10.09 -8.13
N VAL A 103 1.50 8.93 -8.37
CA VAL A 103 1.58 7.87 -7.34
C VAL A 103 2.54 8.23 -6.20
N ALA A 104 3.53 9.09 -6.47
CA ALA A 104 4.55 9.46 -5.50
C ALA A 104 3.97 10.18 -4.27
N GLU A 105 2.86 10.91 -4.41
CA GLU A 105 2.21 11.61 -3.30
C GLU A 105 1.64 10.66 -2.24
N PHE A 106 1.37 9.40 -2.62
CA PHE A 106 0.79 8.39 -1.74
C PHE A 106 1.83 7.59 -0.94
N VAL A 107 3.12 7.66 -1.29
CA VAL A 107 4.18 6.90 -0.61
C VAL A 107 4.35 7.34 0.85
N VAL A 108 4.48 8.64 1.11
CA VAL A 108 4.69 9.15 2.48
C VAL A 108 3.49 8.87 3.39
N PRO A 109 2.23 9.09 2.97
CA PRO A 109 1.07 8.70 3.77
C PRO A 109 0.99 7.18 4.01
N ALA A 110 1.33 6.35 3.02
CA ALA A 110 1.36 4.89 3.19
C ALA A 110 2.40 4.45 4.23
N GLN A 111 3.61 5.01 4.19
CA GLN A 111 4.66 4.76 5.19
C GLN A 111 4.22 5.12 6.62
N ARG A 112 3.55 6.27 6.79
CA ARG A 112 3.03 6.68 8.11
C ARG A 112 1.95 5.73 8.61
N LEU A 113 1.05 5.29 7.72
CA LEU A 113 -0.01 4.34 8.07
C LEU A 113 0.57 2.96 8.43
N HIS A 114 1.58 2.50 7.70
CA HIS A 114 2.30 1.28 8.02
C HIS A 114 2.99 1.40 9.40
N ALA A 115 3.67 2.50 9.68
CA ALA A 115 4.27 2.72 11.02
C ALA A 115 3.20 2.72 12.14
N HIS A 116 2.03 3.32 11.92
CA HIS A 116 0.93 3.27 12.87
C HIS A 116 0.36 1.85 13.05
N LEU A 117 0.30 1.05 11.98
CA LEU A 117 -0.09 -0.35 12.06
C LEU A 117 0.85 -1.13 12.99
N LEU A 118 2.16 -1.03 12.75
CA LEU A 118 3.17 -1.70 13.57
C LEU A 118 3.10 -1.28 15.05
N GLN A 119 2.89 0.01 15.32
CA GLN A 119 2.68 0.52 16.68
C GLN A 119 1.41 -0.05 17.32
N ALA A 120 0.31 -0.14 16.58
CA ALA A 120 -0.95 -0.69 17.07
C ALA A 120 -0.83 -2.18 17.39
N LEU A 121 -0.10 -2.93 16.57
CA LEU A 121 0.18 -4.35 16.81
C LEU A 121 1.05 -4.52 18.07
N ALA A 122 2.15 -3.78 18.17
CA ALA A 122 3.00 -3.83 19.37
C ALA A 122 2.27 -3.46 20.68
N ALA A 123 1.26 -2.59 20.61
CA ALA A 123 0.44 -2.22 21.77
C ALA A 123 -0.60 -3.28 22.16
N THR A 124 -0.96 -4.18 21.24
CA THR A 124 -1.97 -5.23 21.46
C THR A 124 -1.36 -6.51 22.05
N ASP A 125 -0.05 -6.71 21.90
CA ASP A 125 0.70 -7.87 22.44
C ASP A 125 1.21 -7.66 23.89
N ARG A 126 0.84 -6.55 24.54
CA ARG A 126 1.18 -6.23 25.95
C ARG A 126 0.03 -6.54 26.89
#